data_AF-A0A359EYT7-F1
#
_entry.id   AF-A0A359EYT7-F1
#
_cell.length_a   1.000
_cell.length_b   1.000
_cell.length_c   1.000
_cell.angle_alpha   90.00
_cell.angle_beta   90.00
_cell.angle_gamma   90.00
#
_symmetry.space_group_name_H-M   'P 1'
#
loop_
_entity.id
_entity.type
_entity.pdbx_description
1 polymer ?
#
loop_
_entity_poly.entity_id
_entity_poly.type
_entity_poly.pdbx_seq_one_letter_code
_entity_poly.pdbx_strand_id
1 'polypeptide(L)'
;VEAAAPAFEVLGKKTWHVSTEAAGASLVKIGVNYNLIHALGALGESINLVERGGIDPQLFVDILSAGFFTGVVYPTYGKIISERSYFPAAFSAQLGLKDLTLTEKAATEVGAALPLASALHHLFVGAVSRRDLKEGDWSVIAEVIRDLQPL
;
A
#
# COMPACT_ATOMS: atom_id res chain seq x y z
N VAL A 1 -6.62 -29.20 4.81
CA VAL A 1 -5.66 -28.26 5.42
C VAL A 1 -4.60 -29.01 6.21
N GLU A 2 -4.98 -29.88 7.15
CA GLU A 2 -4.05 -30.65 7.99
C GLU A 2 -3.00 -31.45 7.20
N ALA A 3 -3.41 -32.14 6.13
CA ALA A 3 -2.48 -32.87 5.27
C ALA A 3 -1.39 -31.99 4.62
N ALA A 4 -1.61 -30.69 4.49
CA ALA A 4 -0.65 -29.74 3.91
C ALA A 4 0.13 -28.95 4.99
N ALA A 5 -0.13 -29.17 6.28
CA ALA A 5 0.52 -28.46 7.38
C ALA A 5 2.06 -28.49 7.33
N PRO A 6 2.72 -29.64 7.03
CA PRO A 6 4.18 -29.68 6.96
C PRO A 6 4.76 -28.74 5.89
N ALA A 7 4.06 -28.55 4.77
CA ALA A 7 4.49 -27.63 3.72
C ALA A 7 4.35 -26.17 4.17
N PHE A 8 3.25 -25.83 4.87
CA PHE A 8 3.04 -24.47 5.34
C PHE A 8 4.04 -24.03 6.43
N GLU A 9 4.46 -24.95 7.30
CA GLU A 9 5.47 -24.69 8.32
C GLU A 9 6.86 -24.35 7.73
N VAL A 10 7.18 -24.91 6.56
CA VAL A 10 8.42 -24.59 5.83
C VAL A 10 8.30 -23.25 5.09
N LEU A 11 7.13 -22.93 4.55
CA LEU A 11 6.91 -21.75 3.70
C LEU A 11 6.70 -20.45 4.49
N GLY A 12 6.18 -20.51 5.71
CA GLY A 12 5.74 -19.34 6.46
C GLY A 12 6.01 -19.44 7.95
N LYS A 13 6.07 -18.27 8.61
CA LYS A 13 6.29 -18.18 10.07
C LYS A 13 5.06 -18.61 10.89
N LYS A 14 3.86 -18.44 10.31
CA LYS A 14 2.59 -18.72 10.97
C LYS A 14 1.50 -19.00 9.93
N THR A 15 0.65 -19.98 10.23
CA THR A 15 -0.52 -20.33 9.44
C THR A 15 -1.79 -20.01 10.22
N TRP A 16 -2.76 -19.35 9.59
CA TRP A 16 -4.07 -19.06 10.16
C TRP A 16 -5.16 -19.80 9.40
N HIS A 17 -6.04 -20.49 10.12
CA HIS A 17 -7.24 -21.09 9.54
C HIS A 17 -8.36 -20.05 9.56
N VAL A 18 -8.51 -19.36 8.44
CA VAL A 18 -9.33 -18.14 8.33
C VAL A 18 -10.78 -18.38 7.96
N SER A 19 -11.09 -19.48 7.27
CA SER A 19 -12.46 -19.83 6.85
C SER A 19 -12.53 -21.31 6.46
N THR A 20 -13.73 -21.89 6.52
CA THR A 20 -14.04 -23.19 5.89
C THR A 20 -14.25 -23.05 4.38
N GLU A 21 -14.60 -21.86 3.91
CA GLU A 21 -14.77 -21.54 2.49
C GLU A 21 -13.44 -21.14 1.86
N ALA A 22 -13.13 -21.70 0.70
CA ALA A 22 -11.87 -21.44 -0.01
C ALA A 22 -11.63 -19.94 -0.29
N ALA A 23 -12.70 -19.18 -0.55
CA ALA A 23 -12.62 -17.75 -0.84
C ALA A 23 -12.22 -16.88 0.36
N GLY A 24 -12.38 -17.36 1.60
CA GLY A 24 -12.15 -16.56 2.81
C GLY A 24 -10.70 -16.09 2.95
N ALA A 25 -9.73 -16.94 2.63
CA ALA A 25 -8.32 -16.55 2.67
C ALA A 25 -7.96 -15.49 1.63
N SER A 26 -8.53 -15.58 0.44
CA SER A 26 -8.38 -14.58 -0.61
C SER A 26 -8.94 -13.23 -0.18
N LEU A 27 -10.13 -13.21 0.43
CA LEU A 27 -10.73 -11.97 0.94
C LEU A 27 -9.88 -11.32 2.03
N VAL A 28 -9.33 -12.10 2.97
CA VAL A 28 -8.40 -11.59 3.99
C VAL A 28 -7.15 -11.00 3.33
N LYS A 29 -6.58 -11.67 2.32
CA LYS A 29 -5.40 -11.14 1.61
C LYS A 29 -5.71 -9.83 0.87
N ILE A 30 -6.88 -9.74 0.23
CA ILE A 30 -7.36 -8.51 -0.40
C ILE A 30 -7.44 -7.38 0.64
N GLY A 31 -8.06 -7.64 1.80
CA GLY A 31 -8.14 -6.67 2.89
C GLY A 31 -6.77 -6.22 3.41
N VAL A 32 -5.81 -7.14 3.54
CA VAL A 32 -4.42 -6.81 3.93
C VAL A 32 -3.77 -5.89 2.90
N ASN A 33 -3.88 -6.19 1.59
CA ASN A 33 -3.29 -5.36 0.55
C ASN A 33 -3.97 -4.00 0.45
N TYR A 34 -5.28 -3.92 0.65
CA TYR A 34 -6.00 -2.66 0.72
C TYR A 34 -5.53 -1.80 1.89
N ASN A 35 -5.31 -2.39 3.07
CA ASN A 35 -4.78 -1.65 4.22
C ASN A 35 -3.36 -1.13 3.99
N LEU A 36 -2.52 -1.87 3.26
CA LEU A 36 -1.21 -1.39 2.84
C LEU A 36 -1.32 -0.21 1.86
N ILE A 37 -2.23 -0.27 0.89
CA ILE A 37 -2.51 0.83 -0.03
C ILE A 37 -2.92 2.11 0.73
N HIS A 38 -3.76 1.97 1.76
CA HIS A 38 -4.10 3.11 2.65
C HIS A 38 -2.88 3.70 3.33
N ALA A 39 -1.98 2.85 3.84
CA ALA A 39 -0.73 3.32 4.46
C ALA A 39 0.13 4.13 3.46
N LEU A 40 0.18 3.72 2.19
CA LEU A 40 0.88 4.48 1.14
C LEU A 40 0.24 5.84 0.89
N GLY A 41 -1.09 5.90 0.80
CA GLY A 41 -1.83 7.15 0.64
C GLY A 41 -1.58 8.10 1.82
N ALA A 42 -1.71 7.59 3.04
CA ALA A 42 -1.46 8.35 4.27
C ALA A 42 -0.02 8.87 4.35
N LEU A 43 0.97 8.04 4.03
CA LEU A 43 2.37 8.44 3.97
C LEU A 43 2.60 9.50 2.88
N GLY A 44 2.07 9.29 1.67
CA GLY A 44 2.22 10.22 0.56
C GLY A 44 1.64 11.61 0.87
N GLU A 45 0.43 11.67 1.44
CA GLU A 45 -0.20 12.93 1.83
C GLU A 45 0.54 13.61 2.98
N SER A 46 0.85 12.88 4.05
CA SER A 46 1.51 13.45 5.23
C SER A 46 2.95 13.91 4.94
N ILE A 47 3.71 13.14 4.16
CA ILE A 47 5.06 13.53 3.73
C ILE A 47 4.99 14.77 2.83
N ASN A 48 4.09 14.81 1.84
CA ASN A 48 3.92 16.00 0.99
C ASN A 48 3.53 17.24 1.81
N LEU A 49 2.67 17.08 2.82
CA LEU A 49 2.25 18.16 3.72
C LEU A 49 3.45 18.76 4.48
N VAL A 50 4.25 17.92 5.15
CA VAL A 50 5.39 18.41 5.94
C VAL A 50 6.52 18.93 5.06
N GLU A 51 6.76 18.30 3.90
CA GLU A 51 7.74 18.74 2.90
C GLU A 51 7.39 20.15 2.39
N ARG A 52 6.11 20.40 2.06
CA ARG A 52 5.62 21.75 1.69
C ARG A 52 5.67 22.76 2.84
N GLY A 53 5.60 22.27 4.08
CA GLY A 53 5.82 23.07 5.29
C GLY A 53 7.29 23.40 5.57
N GLY A 54 8.24 22.95 4.74
CA GLY A 54 9.67 23.18 4.93
C GLY A 54 10.32 22.25 5.96
N ILE A 55 9.64 21.17 6.34
CA ILE A 55 10.15 20.16 7.27
C ILE A 55 10.80 19.04 6.47
N ASP A 56 11.94 18.55 6.96
CA ASP A 56 12.61 17.39 6.38
C ASP A 56 11.70 16.14 6.46
N PRO A 57 11.32 15.55 5.31
CA PRO A 57 10.47 14.37 5.29
C PRO A 57 11.12 13.14 5.94
N GLN A 58 12.46 13.03 5.95
CA GLN A 58 13.14 11.93 6.64
C GLN A 58 12.97 12.05 8.15
N LEU A 59 13.20 13.24 8.71
CA LEU A 59 12.96 13.51 10.13
C LEU A 59 11.50 13.22 10.52
N PHE A 60 10.53 13.57 9.67
CA PHE A 60 9.13 13.23 9.92
C PHE A 60 8.90 11.72 9.97
N VAL A 61 9.47 10.95 9.04
CA VAL A 61 9.38 9.49 9.02
C VAL A 61 10.02 8.88 10.26
N ASP A 62 11.17 9.40 10.72
CA ASP A 62 11.83 8.95 11.95
C ASP A 62 10.94 9.16 13.18
N ILE A 63 10.33 10.36 13.31
CA ILE A 63 9.39 10.68 14.40
C ILE A 63 8.18 9.74 14.36
N LEU A 64 7.59 9.55 13.18
CA LEU A 64 6.41 8.72 12.97
C LEU A 64 6.68 7.25 13.36
N SER A 65 7.85 6.77 12.97
CA SER A 65 8.31 5.38 13.15
C SER A 65 8.80 5.10 14.57
N ALA A 66 9.27 6.10 15.30
CA ALA A 66 9.69 5.96 16.70
C ALA A 66 8.51 5.78 17.67
N GLY A 67 7.33 6.28 17.31
CA GLY A 67 6.14 6.27 18.16
C GLY A 67 5.08 5.26 17.72
N PHE A 68 4.08 5.76 16.99
CA PHE A 68 2.84 5.03 16.72
C PHE A 68 2.98 3.97 15.63
N PHE A 69 3.96 4.09 14.72
CA PHE A 69 4.05 3.28 13.52
C PHE A 69 5.36 2.49 13.42
N THR A 70 5.68 1.74 14.48
CA THR A 70 6.93 0.96 14.65
C THR A 70 7.00 -0.35 13.82
N GLY A 71 5.93 -0.72 13.13
CA GLY A 71 5.89 -1.92 12.28
C GLY A 71 6.74 -1.79 11.02
N VAL A 72 6.79 -2.80 10.16
CA VAL A 72 7.64 -2.77 8.95
C VAL A 72 7.14 -1.77 7.89
N VAL A 73 5.82 -1.59 7.79
CA VAL A 73 5.17 -0.88 6.66
C VAL A 73 5.55 0.60 6.62
N TYR A 74 5.27 1.35 7.68
CA TYR A 74 5.45 2.80 7.71
C TYR A 74 6.91 3.24 7.60
N PRO A 75 7.87 2.65 8.33
CA PRO A 75 9.29 2.98 8.17
C PRO A 75 9.80 2.63 6.77
N THR A 76 9.42 1.47 6.23
CA THR A 76 9.90 1.04 4.90
C THR A 76 9.40 1.97 3.80
N TYR A 77 8.09 2.16 3.70
CA TYR A 77 7.53 2.98 2.62
C TYR A 77 7.71 4.48 2.87
N GLY A 78 7.72 4.92 4.14
CA GLY A 78 8.06 6.31 4.49
C GLY A 78 9.48 6.66 4.05
N LYS A 79 10.44 5.77 4.27
CA LYS A 79 11.80 5.94 3.76
C LYS A 79 11.85 6.01 2.23
N ILE A 80 11.19 5.07 1.54
CA ILE A 80 11.13 5.06 0.07
C ILE A 80 10.55 6.38 -0.47
N ILE A 81 9.44 6.87 0.10
CA ILE A 81 8.75 8.10 -0.35
C ILE A 81 9.56 9.36 -0.02
N SER A 82 10.18 9.43 1.16
CA SER A 82 10.99 10.58 1.57
C SER A 82 12.29 10.70 0.77
N GLU A 83 12.92 9.57 0.45
CA GLU A 83 14.12 9.51 -0.39
C GLU A 83 13.81 9.52 -1.90
N ARG A 84 12.53 9.44 -2.28
CA ARG A 84 12.07 9.26 -3.68
C ARG A 84 12.74 8.06 -4.37
N SER A 85 13.01 7.01 -3.61
CA SER A 85 13.80 5.84 -4.01
C SER A 85 12.92 4.68 -4.47
N TYR A 86 12.19 4.88 -5.58
CA TYR A 86 11.17 3.93 -6.04
C TYR A 86 11.71 2.78 -6.91
N PHE A 87 13.02 2.74 -7.21
CA PHE A 87 13.61 1.79 -8.14
C PHE A 87 14.86 1.11 -7.57
N PRO A 88 15.07 -0.20 -7.81
CA PRO A 88 14.12 -1.13 -8.44
C PRO A 88 12.94 -1.46 -7.52
N ALA A 89 11.77 -1.68 -8.11
CA ALA A 89 10.56 -2.00 -7.36
C ALA A 89 10.56 -3.47 -6.90
N ALA A 90 10.31 -3.70 -5.61
CA ALA A 90 9.95 -5.04 -5.13
C ALA A 90 8.49 -5.38 -5.51
N PHE A 91 7.63 -4.36 -5.57
CA PHE A 91 6.24 -4.48 -6.00
C PHE A 91 5.81 -3.22 -6.75
N SER A 92 5.51 -3.34 -8.05
CA SER A 92 5.32 -2.17 -8.91
C SER A 92 3.94 -1.50 -8.76
N ALA A 93 3.86 -0.23 -9.16
CA ALA A 93 2.59 0.52 -9.23
C ALA A 93 1.51 -0.18 -10.07
N GLN A 94 1.89 -0.88 -11.15
CA GLN A 94 0.95 -1.69 -11.95
C GLN A 94 0.34 -2.83 -11.14
N LEU A 95 1.15 -3.53 -10.33
CA LEU A 95 0.66 -4.59 -9.47
C LEU A 95 -0.21 -4.03 -8.33
N GLY A 96 0.14 -2.85 -7.80
CA GLY A 96 -0.67 -2.11 -6.84
C GLY A 96 -2.05 -1.75 -7.39
N LEU A 97 -2.12 -1.18 -8.60
CA LEU A 97 -3.39 -0.87 -9.27
C LEU A 97 -4.24 -2.14 -9.45
N LYS A 98 -3.63 -3.23 -9.91
CA LYS A 98 -4.31 -4.52 -10.09
C LYS A 98 -4.89 -5.04 -8.77
N ASP A 99 -4.16 -4.95 -7.66
CA ASP A 99 -4.66 -5.37 -6.34
C ASP A 99 -5.76 -4.44 -5.79
N LEU A 100 -5.71 -3.14 -6.09
CA LEU A 100 -6.79 -2.22 -5.76
C LEU A 100 -8.07 -2.55 -6.56
N THR A 101 -7.96 -2.87 -7.85
CA THR A 101 -9.10 -3.32 -8.66
C THR A 101 -9.71 -4.62 -8.14
N LEU A 102 -8.88 -5.57 -7.67
CA LEU A 102 -9.39 -6.78 -7.00
C LEU A 102 -10.16 -6.44 -5.72
N THR A 103 -9.69 -5.43 -4.98
CA THR A 103 -10.38 -4.94 -3.78
C THR A 103 -11.75 -4.35 -4.11
N GLU A 104 -11.84 -3.47 -5.10
CA GLU A 104 -13.09 -2.84 -5.52
C GLU A 104 -14.12 -3.88 -6.00
N LYS A 105 -13.65 -4.89 -6.74
CA LYS A 105 -14.48 -6.01 -7.16
C LYS A 105 -14.99 -6.81 -5.95
N ALA A 106 -14.11 -7.20 -5.04
CA ALA A 106 -14.50 -7.96 -3.85
C ALA A 106 -15.48 -7.17 -2.98
N ALA A 107 -15.28 -5.86 -2.82
CA ALA A 107 -16.18 -4.99 -2.09
C ALA A 107 -17.58 -4.96 -2.70
N THR A 108 -17.67 -4.90 -4.03
CA THR A 108 -18.94 -4.98 -4.76
C THR A 108 -19.64 -6.32 -4.52
N GLU A 109 -18.91 -7.43 -4.60
CA GLU A 109 -19.45 -8.78 -4.41
C GLU A 109 -19.99 -9.01 -2.99
N VAL A 110 -19.35 -8.45 -1.97
CA VAL A 110 -19.75 -8.63 -0.56
C VAL A 110 -20.61 -7.48 0.00
N GLY A 111 -20.90 -6.45 -0.79
CA GLY A 111 -21.69 -5.29 -0.36
C GLY A 111 -20.97 -4.37 0.64
N ALA A 112 -19.64 -4.30 0.62
CA ALA A 112 -18.85 -3.45 1.51
C ALA A 112 -18.61 -2.05 0.90
N ALA A 113 -18.74 -1.01 1.72
CA ALA A 113 -18.42 0.37 1.32
C ALA A 113 -16.93 0.67 1.55
N LEU A 114 -16.25 1.14 0.51
CA LEU A 114 -14.83 1.55 0.54
C LEU A 114 -14.68 3.02 0.12
N PRO A 115 -15.01 3.99 0.98
CA PRO A 115 -15.13 5.40 0.60
C PRO A 115 -13.82 6.02 0.08
N LEU A 116 -12.66 5.50 0.50
CA LEU A 116 -11.36 6.00 0.07
C LEU A 116 -10.83 5.31 -1.20
N ALA A 117 -11.47 4.24 -1.68
CA ALA A 117 -10.96 3.46 -2.82
C ALA A 117 -10.85 4.29 -4.10
N SER A 118 -11.85 5.13 -4.41
CA SER A 118 -11.84 5.95 -5.64
C SER A 118 -10.69 6.95 -5.68
N ALA A 119 -10.39 7.60 -4.55
CA ALA A 119 -9.26 8.51 -4.44
C ALA A 119 -7.93 7.78 -4.68
N LEU A 120 -7.74 6.65 -3.99
CA LEU A 120 -6.54 5.80 -4.16
C LEU A 120 -6.42 5.27 -5.60
N HIS A 121 -7.54 4.93 -6.25
CA HIS A 121 -7.58 4.45 -7.62
C HIS A 121 -7.06 5.51 -8.58
N HIS A 122 -7.52 6.76 -8.43
CA HIS A 122 -7.04 7.88 -9.25
C HIS A 122 -5.53 8.09 -9.10
N LEU A 123 -4.98 7.97 -7.89
CA LEU A 123 -3.54 8.09 -7.66
C LEU A 123 -2.75 6.99 -8.38
N PHE A 124 -3.21 5.74 -8.30
CA PHE A 124 -2.58 4.62 -9.01
C PHE A 124 -2.67 4.76 -10.54
N VAL A 125 -3.83 5.15 -11.07
CA VAL A 125 -4.00 5.42 -12.50
C VAL A 125 -3.05 6.54 -12.95
N GLY A 126 -2.92 7.61 -12.17
CA GLY A 126 -1.96 8.69 -12.45
C GLY A 126 -0.52 8.19 -12.53
N ALA A 127 -0.11 7.34 -11.59
CA ALA A 127 1.24 6.78 -11.54
C ALA A 127 1.50 5.83 -12.72
N VAL A 128 0.57 4.91 -13.01
CA VAL A 128 0.71 3.92 -14.09
C VAL A 128 0.67 4.57 -15.48
N SER A 129 0.00 5.70 -15.62
CA SER A 129 -0.07 6.46 -16.87
C SER A 129 1.24 7.18 -17.22
N ARG A 130 2.16 7.30 -16.25
CA ARG A 130 3.45 7.99 -16.40
C ARG A 130 4.59 7.01 -16.65
N ARG A 131 5.33 7.20 -17.76
CA ARG A 131 6.42 6.29 -18.17
C ARG A 131 7.56 6.21 -17.15
N ASP A 132 7.84 7.32 -16.49
CA ASP A 132 8.86 7.47 -15.44
C ASP A 132 8.46 6.85 -14.10
N LEU A 133 7.16 6.59 -13.85
CA LEU A 133 6.67 6.08 -12.57
C LEU A 133 6.11 4.65 -12.64
N LYS A 134 5.57 4.22 -13.79
CA LYS A 134 4.76 2.99 -13.90
C LYS A 134 5.45 1.69 -13.43
N GLU A 135 6.78 1.62 -13.52
CA GLU A 135 7.58 0.47 -13.09
C GLU A 135 8.18 0.65 -11.68
N GLY A 136 7.96 1.81 -11.04
CA GLY A 136 8.43 2.10 -9.70
C GLY A 136 7.63 1.36 -8.64
N ASP A 137 8.18 1.30 -7.43
CA ASP A 137 7.51 0.75 -6.26
C ASP A 137 6.12 1.38 -6.14
N TRP A 138 5.11 0.60 -5.77
CA TRP A 138 3.73 1.08 -5.64
C TRP A 138 3.55 2.31 -4.72
N SER A 139 4.51 2.62 -3.83
CA SER A 139 4.53 3.88 -3.08
C SER A 139 4.76 5.12 -3.94
N VAL A 140 5.15 4.97 -5.22
CA VAL A 140 5.36 6.06 -6.20
C VAL A 140 4.10 6.88 -6.48
N ILE A 141 2.92 6.39 -6.05
CA ILE A 141 1.70 7.21 -6.01
C ILE A 141 1.88 8.52 -5.23
N ALA A 142 2.87 8.59 -4.32
CA ALA A 142 3.25 9.81 -3.62
C ALA A 142 3.74 10.93 -4.57
N GLU A 143 4.37 10.61 -5.70
CA GLU A 143 4.73 11.63 -6.70
C GLU A 143 3.49 12.22 -7.37
N VAL A 144 2.45 11.41 -7.60
CA VAL A 144 1.18 11.90 -8.12
C VAL A 144 0.54 12.87 -7.13
N ILE A 145 0.58 12.56 -5.83
CA ILE A 145 0.09 13.45 -4.76
C ILE A 145 0.86 14.78 -4.75
N ARG A 146 2.18 14.75 -4.88
CA ARG A 146 3.02 15.97 -4.91
C ARG A 146 2.65 16.92 -6.05
N ASP A 147 2.23 16.36 -7.19
CA ASP A 147 1.84 17.10 -8.39
C ASP A 147 0.41 17.66 -8.33
N LEU A 148 -0.42 17.23 -7.37
CA LEU A 148 -1.77 17.76 -7.20
C LEU A 148 -1.75 19.25 -6.79
N GLN A 149 -2.75 20.00 -7.26
CA GLN A 149 -3.00 21.36 -6.78
C GLN A 149 -3.45 21.33 -5.30
N PRO A 150 -3.05 22.30 -4.47
CA PRO A 150 -3.57 22.43 -3.12
C PRO A 150 -5.10 22.59 -3.09
N LEU A 151 -5.71 22.17 -1.98
CA LEU A 151 -7.15 22.36 -1.68
C LEU A 151 -7.54 23.84 -1.62
#